data_AF-A0A7Z9YW21-F1
#
_entry.id   AF-A0A7Z9YW21-F1
#
_cell.length_a   1.000
_cell.length_b   1.000
_cell.length_c   1.000
_cell.angle_alpha   90.00
_cell.angle_beta   90.00
_cell.angle_gamma   90.00
#
_symmetry.space_group_name_H-M   'P 1'
#
loop_
_entity.id
_entity.type
_entity.pdbx_description
1 polymer ?
#
loop_
_entity_poly.entity_id
_entity_poly.type
_entity_poly.pdbx_seq_one_letter_code
_entity_poly.pdbx_strand_id
1 'polypeptide(L)'
;MKENIQLVLSNYESKYSDLSVFLDKEEAEFYVYIGVALLERVSIDAEEIGHKMFIGRLYNSGVKLSVLKERFEHDPRTIKKWGRALKTCDVDEMSKAFTGRKAKMKTTPELIRYVVQQYKERFILGHSFREKIIMRVEEVFGVRLSPSLISGIYRNCGDDLPDDSFDLEDENKATLEHEETFTGSKYVGSVQRSPFFSSDRPLSPNGEMIHHAGLVLFEKHLSSYPWFQRQIICQILSGAVNVEQSKSLCFESLAKFCPKLLKTLREQRQLLDDYATLDGELELYRINAGLLSDGPGKGKVYYFDPHTKRYTGTLNTLKGWCGSLHSVSRIINLDCFHTQSGRPCFIQHYSPYYDMRERFFMSLAVFDELFAPDDRSGRTFVIDRGIFGLECFKRFENDYLITWEKGFDG
;
A
#
# COMPACT_ATOMS: atom_id res chain seq x y z
N MET A 1 5.43 -13.67 20.27
CA MET A 1 5.64 -13.29 18.86
C MET A 1 5.41 -14.54 18.04
N LYS A 2 4.43 -14.55 17.11
CA LYS A 2 4.23 -15.69 16.20
C LYS A 2 5.41 -15.70 15.22
N GLU A 3 6.31 -16.68 15.33
CA GLU A 3 7.60 -16.71 14.61
C GLU A 3 7.52 -17.22 13.17
N ASN A 4 6.33 -17.55 12.64
CA ASN A 4 6.18 -18.22 11.34
C ASN A 4 5.30 -17.49 10.30
N ILE A 5 5.36 -16.15 10.27
CA ILE A 5 4.64 -15.35 9.27
C ILE A 5 5.59 -15.00 8.11
N GLN A 6 5.34 -15.56 6.92
CA GLN A 6 6.15 -15.37 5.71
C GLN A 6 5.54 -14.29 4.80
N LEU A 7 6.29 -13.28 4.38
CA LEU A 7 5.81 -12.31 3.40
C LEU A 7 5.59 -12.96 2.02
N VAL A 8 4.38 -12.83 1.48
CA VAL A 8 3.97 -13.39 0.18
C VAL A 8 3.84 -12.29 -0.88
N LEU A 9 3.31 -11.13 -0.49
CA LEU A 9 3.15 -9.96 -1.36
C LEU A 9 3.46 -8.70 -0.58
N SER A 10 4.38 -7.87 -1.07
CA SER A 10 4.68 -6.57 -0.47
C SER A 10 3.87 -5.44 -1.13
N ASN A 11 3.50 -4.43 -0.34
CA ASN A 11 2.86 -3.21 -0.83
C ASN A 11 3.73 -2.41 -1.83
N TYR A 12 5.05 -2.57 -1.80
CA TYR A 12 5.97 -1.88 -2.71
C TYR A 12 6.08 -2.50 -4.12
N GLU A 13 5.63 -3.74 -4.30
CA GLU A 13 5.71 -4.44 -5.59
C GLU A 13 4.61 -4.03 -6.58
N SER A 14 3.55 -3.42 -6.09
CA SER A 14 2.43 -2.95 -6.90
C SER A 14 2.32 -1.43 -6.83
N LYS A 15 2.14 -0.77 -7.97
CA LYS A 15 1.93 0.69 -8.02
C LYS A 15 0.54 1.13 -7.52
N TYR A 16 -0.32 0.19 -7.16
CA TYR A 16 -1.77 0.42 -7.06
C TYR A 16 -2.44 -0.21 -5.83
N SER A 17 -1.72 -1.00 -5.03
CA SER A 17 -2.26 -1.68 -3.84
C SER A 17 -1.34 -1.46 -2.64
N ASP A 18 -1.88 -0.85 -1.58
CA ASP A 18 -1.22 -0.67 -0.28
C ASP A 18 -1.28 -1.92 0.61
N LEU A 19 -1.74 -3.05 0.04
CA LEU A 19 -1.90 -4.30 0.75
C LEU A 19 -0.59 -5.07 0.83
N SER A 20 -0.29 -5.56 2.03
CA SER A 20 0.76 -6.54 2.29
C SER A 20 0.12 -7.87 2.68
N VAL A 21 0.54 -8.97 2.06
CA VAL A 21 0.02 -10.30 2.32
C VAL A 21 1.11 -11.15 2.93
N PHE A 22 0.80 -11.75 4.06
CA PHE A 22 1.67 -12.72 4.71
C PHE A 22 0.99 -14.07 4.83
N LEU A 23 1.76 -15.14 4.81
CA LEU A 23 1.32 -16.52 5.03
C LEU A 23 1.67 -16.91 6.46
N ASP A 24 0.66 -17.22 7.26
CA ASP A 24 0.83 -17.94 8.52
C ASP A 24 0.69 -19.44 8.20
N LYS A 25 1.82 -20.16 8.22
CA LYS A 25 1.84 -21.60 7.92
C LYS A 25 1.21 -22.46 9.01
N GLU A 26 1.15 -21.96 10.25
CA GLU A 26 0.59 -22.71 11.37
C GLU A 26 -0.94 -22.72 11.31
N GLU A 27 -1.53 -21.57 10.97
CA GLU A 27 -2.99 -21.41 10.86
C GLU A 27 -3.52 -21.77 9.47
N ALA A 28 -2.64 -22.03 8.50
CA ALA A 28 -3.00 -22.25 7.10
C ALA A 28 -3.82 -21.07 6.52
N GLU A 29 -3.41 -19.84 6.83
CA GLU A 29 -4.11 -18.62 6.44
C GLU A 29 -3.16 -17.57 5.84
N PHE A 30 -3.65 -16.81 4.87
CA PHE A 30 -3.09 -15.54 4.46
C PHE A 30 -3.63 -14.41 5.32
N TYR A 31 -2.72 -13.63 5.91
CA TYR A 31 -3.02 -12.42 6.66
C TYR A 31 -2.80 -11.22 5.74
N VAL A 32 -3.87 -10.48 5.48
CA VAL A 32 -3.86 -9.32 4.59
C VAL A 32 -3.85 -8.06 5.43
N TYR A 33 -2.84 -7.22 5.25
CA TYR A 33 -2.64 -5.99 5.99
C TYR A 33 -2.78 -4.78 5.08
N ILE A 34 -3.28 -3.69 5.64
CA ILE A 34 -3.12 -2.34 5.10
C ILE A 34 -2.26 -1.54 6.09
N GLY A 35 -1.02 -1.24 5.69
CA GLY A 35 -0.01 -0.76 6.64
C GLY A 35 0.23 -1.79 7.76
N VAL A 36 -0.12 -1.42 9.00
CA VAL A 36 0.00 -2.29 10.19
C VAL A 36 -1.33 -2.91 10.64
N ALA A 37 -2.44 -2.51 10.02
CA ALA A 37 -3.77 -3.00 10.38
C ALA A 37 -4.08 -4.30 9.63
N LEU A 38 -4.39 -5.37 10.38
CA LEU A 38 -4.88 -6.61 9.80
C LEU A 38 -6.30 -6.37 9.26
N LEU A 39 -6.47 -6.46 7.95
CA LEU A 39 -7.73 -6.24 7.24
C LEU A 39 -8.58 -7.50 7.19
N GLU A 40 -7.98 -8.61 6.75
CA GLU A 40 -8.67 -9.89 6.60
C GLU A 40 -7.72 -11.07 6.79
N ARG A 41 -8.30 -12.22 7.16
CA ARG A 41 -7.64 -13.54 7.15
C ARG A 41 -8.34 -14.40 6.11
N VAL A 42 -7.56 -15.09 5.28
CA VAL A 42 -8.07 -15.85 4.14
C VAL A 42 -7.44 -17.24 4.15
N SER A 43 -8.22 -18.30 4.04
CA SER A 43 -7.71 -19.67 3.92
C SER A 43 -6.70 -19.80 2.76
N ILE A 44 -5.66 -20.61 2.97
CA ILE A 44 -4.73 -20.97 1.89
C ILE A 44 -5.35 -21.95 0.89
N ASP A 45 -6.48 -22.57 1.21
CA ASP A 45 -7.15 -23.52 0.32
C ASP A 45 -7.61 -22.82 -0.97
N ALA A 46 -6.96 -23.20 -2.07
CA ALA A 46 -7.22 -22.68 -3.40
C ALA A 46 -8.65 -22.93 -3.90
N GLU A 47 -9.36 -23.92 -3.35
CA GLU A 47 -10.73 -24.25 -3.75
C GLU A 47 -11.79 -23.44 -3.01
N GLU A 48 -11.45 -22.88 -1.85
CA GLU A 48 -12.37 -22.04 -1.09
C GLU A 48 -12.74 -20.77 -1.85
N ILE A 49 -14.02 -20.40 -1.74
CA ILE A 49 -14.54 -19.18 -2.38
C ILE A 49 -13.81 -17.95 -1.82
N GLY A 50 -13.51 -17.93 -0.52
CA GLY A 50 -12.78 -16.84 0.14
C GLY A 50 -11.41 -16.59 -0.50
N HIS A 51 -10.65 -17.65 -0.77
CA HIS A 51 -9.37 -17.59 -1.46
C HIS A 51 -9.52 -17.04 -2.88
N LYS A 52 -10.46 -17.57 -3.66
CA LYS A 52 -10.69 -17.14 -5.05
C LYS A 52 -11.13 -15.67 -5.12
N MET A 53 -11.98 -15.23 -4.19
CA MET A 53 -12.38 -13.82 -4.06
C MET A 53 -11.20 -12.93 -3.71
N PHE A 54 -10.35 -13.34 -2.76
CA PHE A 54 -9.16 -12.63 -2.35
C PHE A 54 -8.18 -12.39 -3.53
N ILE A 55 -7.85 -13.43 -4.29
CA ILE A 55 -6.99 -13.30 -5.48
C ILE A 55 -7.62 -12.37 -6.54
N GLY A 56 -8.94 -12.47 -6.73
CA GLY A 56 -9.68 -11.57 -7.62
C GLY A 56 -9.61 -10.10 -7.17
N ARG A 57 -9.69 -9.83 -5.85
CA ARG A 57 -9.51 -8.49 -5.28
C ARG A 57 -8.10 -7.95 -5.49
N LEU A 58 -7.06 -8.76 -5.26
CA LEU A 58 -5.67 -8.36 -5.53
C LEU A 58 -5.43 -8.00 -7.00
N TYR A 59 -6.03 -8.75 -7.93
CA TYR A 59 -5.96 -8.39 -9.34
C TYR A 59 -6.67 -7.05 -9.62
N ASN A 60 -7.84 -6.84 -9.03
CA ASN A 60 -8.60 -5.60 -9.19
C ASN A 60 -7.94 -4.40 -8.52
N SER A 61 -7.13 -4.59 -7.47
CA SER A 61 -6.30 -3.55 -6.86
C SER A 61 -5.03 -3.25 -7.66
N GLY A 62 -4.81 -3.90 -8.80
CA GLY A 62 -3.74 -3.57 -9.74
C GLY A 62 -2.43 -4.33 -9.54
N VAL A 63 -2.43 -5.42 -8.77
CA VAL A 63 -1.29 -6.33 -8.67
C VAL A 63 -1.05 -7.03 -10.02
N LYS A 64 0.21 -7.13 -10.45
CA LYS A 64 0.58 -7.74 -11.74
C LYS A 64 0.22 -9.24 -11.76
N LEU A 65 -0.35 -9.70 -12.87
CA LEU A 65 -0.71 -11.11 -13.06
C LEU A 65 0.48 -12.07 -13.00
N SER A 66 1.67 -11.64 -13.43
CA SER A 66 2.88 -12.46 -13.33
C SER A 66 3.22 -12.77 -11.87
N VAL A 67 3.09 -11.77 -10.99
CA VAL A 67 3.33 -11.90 -9.54
C VAL A 67 2.26 -12.79 -8.92
N LEU A 68 0.98 -12.57 -9.24
CA LEU A 68 -0.09 -13.42 -8.71
C LEU A 68 0.05 -14.88 -9.14
N LYS A 69 0.43 -15.13 -10.39
CA LYS A 69 0.70 -16.48 -10.90
C LYS A 69 1.85 -17.15 -10.14
N GLU A 70 2.95 -16.44 -9.94
CA GLU A 70 4.14 -16.96 -9.27
C GLU A 70 3.88 -17.29 -7.80
N ARG A 71 3.10 -16.47 -7.10
CA ARG A 71 2.92 -16.56 -5.64
C ARG A 71 1.75 -17.44 -5.21
N PHE A 72 0.71 -17.52 -6.03
CA PHE A 72 -0.53 -18.23 -5.69
C PHE A 72 -0.87 -19.36 -6.68
N GLU A 73 0.01 -19.61 -7.66
CA GLU A 73 -0.06 -20.77 -8.58
C GLU A 73 -1.34 -20.87 -9.44
N HIS A 74 -2.06 -19.76 -9.62
CA HIS A 74 -3.27 -19.70 -10.45
C HIS A 74 -2.99 -19.26 -11.89
N ASP A 75 -3.71 -19.84 -12.85
CA ASP A 75 -3.63 -19.43 -14.25
C ASP A 75 -4.12 -17.97 -14.43
N PRO A 76 -3.38 -17.11 -15.17
CA PRO A 76 -3.76 -15.71 -15.36
C PRO A 76 -5.14 -15.48 -15.96
N ARG A 77 -5.68 -16.42 -16.76
CA ARG A 77 -7.04 -16.30 -17.31
C ARG A 77 -8.09 -16.54 -16.23
N THR A 78 -7.81 -17.48 -15.32
CA THR A 78 -8.66 -17.76 -14.16
C THR A 78 -8.70 -16.56 -13.21
N ILE A 79 -7.55 -15.97 -12.89
CA ILE A 79 -7.46 -14.75 -12.05
C ILE A 79 -8.27 -13.60 -12.68
N LYS A 80 -8.12 -13.36 -13.99
CA LYS A 80 -8.92 -12.36 -14.72
C LYS A 80 -10.42 -12.65 -14.64
N LYS A 81 -10.82 -13.93 -14.74
CA LYS A 81 -12.22 -14.36 -14.67
C LYS A 81 -12.81 -14.01 -13.29
N TRP A 82 -12.10 -14.36 -12.21
CA TRP A 82 -12.50 -14.04 -10.84
C TRP A 82 -12.61 -12.53 -10.61
N GLY A 83 -11.59 -11.76 -11.00
CA GLY A 83 -11.61 -10.30 -10.85
C GLY A 83 -12.74 -9.63 -11.63
N ARG A 84 -13.07 -10.12 -12.84
CA ARG A 84 -14.21 -9.61 -13.62
C ARG A 84 -15.54 -9.93 -12.95
N ALA A 85 -15.73 -11.14 -12.45
CA ALA A 85 -16.96 -11.55 -11.78
C ALA A 85 -17.20 -10.74 -10.50
N LEU A 86 -16.16 -10.37 -9.76
CA LEU A 86 -16.30 -9.49 -8.59
C LEU A 86 -16.78 -8.07 -8.95
N LYS A 87 -16.60 -7.62 -10.20
CA LYS A 87 -17.05 -6.29 -10.65
C LYS A 87 -18.48 -6.28 -11.16
N THR A 88 -19.06 -7.44 -11.48
CA THR A 88 -20.44 -7.50 -11.99
C THR A 88 -21.48 -7.37 -10.88
N CYS A 89 -21.10 -7.65 -9.61
CA CYS A 89 -22.02 -7.74 -8.47
C CYS A 89 -23.20 -8.69 -8.70
N ASP A 90 -23.05 -9.63 -9.64
CA ASP A 90 -24.05 -10.62 -10.02
C ASP A 90 -23.67 -11.97 -9.39
N VAL A 91 -24.53 -12.47 -8.51
CA VAL A 91 -24.33 -13.71 -7.74
C VAL A 91 -24.20 -14.92 -8.66
N ASP A 92 -24.95 -14.96 -9.76
CA ASP A 92 -24.89 -16.09 -10.70
C ASP A 92 -23.60 -16.09 -11.50
N GLU A 93 -23.14 -14.92 -11.93
CA GLU A 93 -21.85 -14.78 -12.62
C GLU A 93 -20.67 -15.05 -11.68
N MET A 94 -20.74 -14.60 -10.43
CA MET A 94 -19.77 -14.96 -9.39
C MET A 94 -19.74 -16.46 -9.15
N SER A 95 -20.90 -17.08 -8.95
CA SER A 95 -21.02 -18.53 -8.75
C SER A 95 -20.37 -19.29 -9.92
N LYS A 96 -20.79 -19.02 -11.16
CA LYS A 96 -20.19 -19.61 -12.39
C LYS A 96 -18.68 -19.35 -12.51
N ALA A 97 -18.19 -18.22 -12.03
CA ALA A 97 -16.78 -17.89 -12.08
C ALA A 97 -15.96 -18.75 -11.10
N PHE A 98 -16.45 -18.93 -9.88
CA PHE A 98 -15.76 -19.57 -8.77
C PHE A 98 -15.90 -21.11 -8.73
N THR A 99 -16.95 -21.69 -9.31
CA THR A 99 -17.14 -23.16 -9.38
C THR A 99 -16.25 -23.88 -10.42
N GLY A 100 -15.52 -23.13 -11.26
CA GLY A 100 -14.60 -23.69 -12.25
C GLY A 100 -15.28 -24.28 -13.51
N ARG A 101 -14.56 -25.11 -14.26
CA ARG A 101 -15.05 -25.76 -15.50
C ARG A 101 -15.73 -27.12 -15.22
N LYS A 102 -16.49 -27.26 -14.14
CA LYS A 102 -17.32 -28.46 -14.01
C LYS A 102 -18.41 -28.37 -15.08
N ALA A 103 -18.60 -29.47 -15.82
CA ALA A 103 -19.64 -29.55 -16.85
C ALA A 103 -20.98 -29.08 -16.25
N LYS A 104 -21.75 -28.27 -16.99
CA LYS A 104 -23.13 -27.91 -16.58
C LYS A 104 -23.83 -29.20 -16.16
N MET A 105 -24.04 -29.39 -14.87
CA MET A 105 -24.79 -30.53 -14.41
C MET A 105 -26.21 -30.32 -14.92
N LYS A 106 -26.77 -31.31 -15.63
CA LYS A 106 -28.16 -31.30 -16.10
C LYS A 106 -29.18 -31.35 -14.93
N THR A 107 -28.71 -31.22 -13.70
CA THR A 107 -29.44 -31.46 -12.46
C THR A 107 -29.42 -30.18 -11.63
N THR A 108 -30.52 -29.44 -11.65
CA THR A 108 -30.77 -28.35 -10.70
C THR A 108 -31.27 -28.93 -9.36
N PRO A 109 -31.14 -28.22 -8.23
CA PRO A 109 -31.67 -28.67 -6.94
C PRO A 109 -33.17 -28.99 -6.96
N GLU A 110 -33.95 -28.23 -7.73
CA GLU A 110 -35.41 -28.41 -7.93
C GLU A 110 -35.69 -29.71 -8.69
N LEU A 111 -34.91 -29.98 -9.74
CA LEU A 111 -35.02 -31.21 -10.52
C LEU A 111 -34.62 -32.44 -9.71
N ILE A 112 -33.61 -32.32 -8.84
CA ILE A 112 -33.22 -33.39 -7.91
C ILE A 112 -34.37 -33.71 -6.94
N ARG A 113 -34.95 -32.69 -6.30
CA ARG A 113 -36.09 -32.84 -5.38
C ARG A 113 -37.30 -33.49 -6.08
N TYR A 114 -37.61 -33.03 -7.29
CA TYR A 114 -38.70 -33.59 -8.09
C TYR A 114 -38.47 -35.06 -8.44
N VAL A 115 -37.26 -35.43 -8.89
CA VAL A 115 -36.92 -36.83 -9.20
C VAL A 115 -37.01 -37.72 -7.96
N VAL A 116 -36.54 -37.24 -6.80
CA VAL A 116 -36.64 -37.99 -5.52
C VAL A 116 -38.10 -38.20 -5.13
N GLN A 117 -38.96 -37.18 -5.22
CA GLN A 117 -40.39 -37.31 -4.92
C GLN A 117 -41.08 -38.32 -5.83
N GLN A 118 -40.84 -38.26 -7.14
CA GLN A 118 -41.40 -39.22 -8.09
C GLN A 118 -40.88 -40.66 -7.85
N TYR A 119 -39.66 -40.81 -7.31
CA TYR A 119 -39.11 -42.09 -6.88
C TYR A 119 -39.74 -42.65 -5.60
N LYS A 120 -40.21 -41.78 -4.68
CA LYS A 120 -40.98 -42.17 -3.49
C LYS A 120 -42.36 -42.71 -3.90
N GLU A 121 -42.97 -42.12 -4.92
CA GLU A 121 -44.28 -42.53 -5.48
C GLU A 121 -44.18 -43.68 -6.51
N ARG A 122 -43.02 -44.34 -6.64
CA ARG A 122 -42.77 -45.36 -7.68
C ARG A 122 -43.75 -46.54 -7.67
N PHE A 123 -44.33 -46.86 -6.51
CA PHE A 123 -45.32 -47.94 -6.38
C PHE A 123 -46.61 -47.65 -7.18
N ILE A 124 -46.94 -46.36 -7.38
CA ILE A 124 -48.09 -45.92 -8.19
C ILE A 124 -47.77 -46.04 -9.69
N LEU A 125 -46.49 -46.00 -10.07
CA LEU A 125 -46.03 -45.89 -11.45
C LEU A 125 -45.77 -47.25 -12.14
N GLY A 126 -45.74 -48.36 -11.38
CA GLY A 126 -45.59 -49.73 -11.90
C GLY A 126 -44.19 -50.05 -12.48
N HIS A 127 -44.08 -51.15 -13.23
CA HIS A 127 -42.78 -51.67 -13.69
C HIS A 127 -41.99 -50.73 -14.62
N SER A 128 -42.63 -49.78 -15.30
CA SER A 128 -42.00 -48.78 -16.17
C SER A 128 -41.79 -47.41 -15.49
N PHE A 129 -41.74 -47.36 -14.14
CA PHE A 129 -41.62 -46.11 -13.41
C PHE A 129 -40.43 -45.23 -13.86
N ARG A 130 -39.29 -45.81 -14.24
CA ARG A 130 -38.12 -45.04 -14.69
C ARG A 130 -38.37 -44.26 -15.97
N GLU A 131 -39.04 -44.88 -16.95
CA GLU A 131 -39.38 -44.23 -18.22
C GLU A 131 -40.40 -43.13 -18.01
N LYS A 132 -41.38 -43.37 -17.13
CA LYS A 132 -42.39 -42.37 -16.74
C LYS A 132 -41.77 -41.16 -16.04
N ILE A 133 -40.78 -41.37 -15.16
CA ILE A 133 -40.06 -40.28 -14.50
C ILE A 133 -39.24 -39.48 -15.51
N ILE A 134 -38.55 -40.15 -16.46
CA ILE A 134 -37.81 -39.45 -17.53
C ILE A 134 -38.74 -38.57 -18.34
N MET A 135 -39.89 -39.09 -18.77
CA MET A 135 -40.88 -38.32 -19.54
C MET A 135 -41.40 -37.12 -18.75
N ARG A 136 -41.75 -37.31 -17.47
CA ARG A 136 -42.25 -36.21 -16.61
C ARG A 136 -41.19 -35.13 -16.36
N VAL A 137 -39.93 -35.52 -16.19
CA VAL A 137 -38.83 -34.56 -16.05
C VAL A 137 -38.61 -33.78 -17.35
N GLU A 138 -38.71 -34.45 -18.50
CA GLU A 138 -38.62 -33.80 -19.81
C GLU A 138 -39.79 -32.83 -20.04
N GLU A 139 -41.00 -33.18 -19.61
CA GLU A 139 -42.20 -32.33 -19.69
C GLU A 139 -42.11 -31.09 -18.78
N VAL A 140 -41.70 -31.27 -17.52
CA VAL A 140 -41.70 -30.18 -16.51
C VAL A 140 -40.46 -29.29 -16.60
N PHE A 141 -39.29 -29.87 -16.85
CA PHE A 141 -38.02 -29.13 -16.82
C PHE A 141 -37.40 -28.93 -18.21
N GLY A 142 -37.97 -29.50 -19.28
CA GLY A 142 -37.43 -29.40 -20.63
C GLY A 142 -36.05 -30.08 -20.79
N VAL A 143 -35.66 -30.93 -19.85
CA VAL A 143 -34.34 -31.59 -19.82
C VAL A 143 -34.50 -33.10 -19.81
N ARG A 144 -33.98 -33.77 -20.84
CA ARG A 144 -33.93 -35.24 -20.89
C ARG A 144 -32.72 -35.77 -20.11
N LEU A 145 -32.99 -36.49 -19.02
CA LEU A 145 -31.99 -37.17 -18.20
C LEU A 145 -31.77 -38.62 -18.65
N SER A 146 -30.57 -39.16 -18.42
CA SER A 146 -30.32 -40.59 -18.67
C SER A 146 -30.91 -41.47 -17.56
N PRO A 147 -31.30 -42.73 -17.85
CA PRO A 147 -31.77 -43.67 -16.83
C PRO A 147 -30.75 -43.93 -15.71
N SER A 148 -29.46 -43.88 -16.03
CA SER A 148 -28.36 -44.03 -15.08
C SER A 148 -28.23 -42.83 -14.14
N LEU A 149 -28.43 -41.61 -14.64
CA LEU A 149 -28.36 -40.38 -13.85
C LEU A 149 -29.52 -40.31 -12.86
N ILE A 150 -30.74 -40.65 -13.28
CA ILE A 150 -31.91 -40.73 -12.40
C ILE A 150 -31.70 -41.77 -11.29
N SER A 151 -31.15 -42.93 -11.63
CA SER A 151 -30.83 -43.98 -10.65
C SER A 151 -29.69 -43.58 -9.71
N GLY A 152 -28.81 -42.68 -10.14
CA GLY A 152 -27.75 -42.10 -9.33
C GLY A 152 -28.27 -41.03 -8.36
N ILE A 153 -29.20 -40.18 -8.81
CA ILE A 153 -29.86 -39.17 -7.97
C ILE A 153 -30.55 -39.83 -6.77
N TYR A 154 -31.34 -40.90 -7.01
CA TYR A 154 -32.02 -41.60 -5.92
C TYR A 154 -31.05 -42.31 -4.96
N ARG A 155 -29.99 -42.96 -5.48
CA ARG A 155 -29.00 -43.64 -4.63
C ARG A 155 -28.21 -42.68 -3.77
N ASN A 156 -27.85 -41.51 -4.29
CA ASN A 156 -27.05 -40.53 -3.55
C ASN A 156 -27.89 -39.68 -2.57
N CYS A 157 -29.20 -39.57 -2.76
CA CYS A 157 -30.12 -38.89 -1.84
C CYS A 157 -30.89 -39.85 -0.91
N GLY A 158 -30.65 -41.17 -1.01
CA GLY A 158 -31.36 -42.19 -0.24
C GLY A 158 -30.90 -42.32 1.21
N ASP A 159 -29.69 -41.86 1.52
CA ASP A 159 -29.07 -42.01 2.85
C ASP A 159 -29.11 -40.72 3.71
N ASP A 160 -29.55 -39.58 3.16
CA ASP A 160 -29.56 -38.27 3.85
C ASP A 160 -30.92 -37.53 3.72
N LEU A 161 -31.98 -38.09 4.30
CA LEU A 161 -33.18 -37.29 4.59
C LEU A 161 -33.60 -37.51 6.06
N PRO A 162 -33.73 -36.43 6.86
CA PRO A 162 -34.28 -36.51 8.20
C PRO A 162 -35.71 -37.05 8.18
N ASP A 163 -36.03 -37.82 9.20
CA ASP A 163 -37.37 -38.30 9.53
C ASP A 163 -38.28 -37.07 9.77
N ASP A 164 -39.29 -36.88 8.93
CA ASP A 164 -40.34 -35.86 9.15
C ASP A 164 -41.27 -36.37 10.26
N SER A 165 -40.77 -36.42 11.49
CA SER A 165 -41.61 -36.41 12.69
C SER A 165 -41.86 -34.95 13.06
N PHE A 166 -43.08 -34.50 12.77
CA PHE A 166 -43.64 -33.26 13.31
C PHE A 166 -43.60 -33.28 14.84
N ASP A 167 -42.74 -32.47 15.44
CA ASP A 167 -42.99 -31.92 16.77
C ASP A 167 -43.33 -30.44 16.62
N LEU A 168 -44.61 -30.18 16.83
CA LEU A 168 -45.17 -28.87 17.10
C LEU A 168 -44.73 -28.49 18.52
N GLU A 169 -43.88 -27.47 18.67
CA GLU A 169 -43.99 -26.55 19.80
C GLU A 169 -43.32 -25.21 19.51
N ASP A 170 -44.21 -24.22 19.53
CA ASP A 170 -44.11 -22.77 19.58
C ASP A 170 -42.94 -22.22 20.44
N GLU A 171 -42.30 -21.14 19.99
CA GLU A 171 -42.51 -19.80 20.58
C GLU A 171 -41.47 -18.75 20.09
N ASN A 172 -42.03 -17.67 19.51
CA ASN A 172 -41.71 -16.26 19.76
C ASN A 172 -40.30 -15.70 19.45
N LYS A 173 -40.20 -14.87 18.39
CA LYS A 173 -40.10 -13.40 18.55
C LYS A 173 -40.12 -12.59 17.25
N ALA A 174 -41.25 -11.91 17.06
CA ALA A 174 -41.43 -10.51 16.66
C ALA A 174 -40.45 -9.87 15.66
N THR A 175 -40.98 -9.66 14.46
CA THR A 175 -40.71 -8.57 13.52
C THR A 175 -40.73 -7.20 14.20
N LEU A 176 -39.78 -6.32 13.87
CA LEU A 176 -39.98 -4.87 13.92
C LEU A 176 -39.31 -4.21 12.70
N GLU A 177 -40.11 -3.38 12.06
CA GLU A 177 -39.88 -2.68 10.81
C GLU A 177 -38.99 -1.43 10.97
N HIS A 178 -38.29 -1.11 9.88
CA HIS A 178 -37.83 0.19 9.36
C HIS A 178 -37.59 1.39 10.29
N GLU A 179 -36.47 2.07 10.07
CA GLU A 179 -36.50 3.50 9.69
C GLU A 179 -35.28 3.89 8.85
N GLU A 180 -35.52 4.18 7.57
CA GLU A 180 -34.58 4.91 6.71
C GLU A 180 -34.69 6.41 7.02
N THR A 181 -33.54 7.08 7.19
CA THR A 181 -33.49 8.54 7.06
C THR A 181 -32.32 8.94 6.15
N PHE A 182 -32.64 9.04 4.85
CA PHE A 182 -31.87 9.79 3.88
C PHE A 182 -32.24 11.27 3.99
N THR A 183 -31.27 12.14 4.28
CA THR A 183 -31.40 13.58 4.00
C THR A 183 -30.11 14.16 3.40
N GLY A 184 -30.24 14.67 2.18
CA GLY A 184 -29.69 15.97 1.79
C GLY A 184 -28.20 16.08 1.44
N SER A 185 -27.88 15.79 0.18
CA SER A 185 -26.65 16.20 -0.51
C SER A 185 -26.47 17.73 -0.57
N LYS A 186 -25.25 18.21 -0.25
CA LYS A 186 -24.61 19.33 -0.95
C LYS A 186 -23.14 18.98 -1.22
N TYR A 187 -22.84 18.73 -2.49
CA TYR A 187 -21.49 18.62 -3.03
C TYR A 187 -20.66 19.88 -2.72
N VAL A 188 -19.57 19.70 -1.97
CA VAL A 188 -18.41 20.61 -1.94
C VAL A 188 -17.17 19.73 -2.02
N GLY A 189 -16.30 20.00 -2.99
CA GLY A 189 -15.20 19.14 -3.46
C GLY A 189 -14.49 18.36 -2.34
N SER A 190 -14.72 17.05 -2.31
CA SER A 190 -14.14 16.17 -1.30
C SER A 190 -12.68 15.90 -1.64
N VAL A 191 -11.77 16.51 -0.88
CA VAL A 191 -10.53 15.83 -0.52
C VAL A 191 -10.96 14.47 0.01
N GLN A 192 -10.54 13.37 -0.62
CA GLN A 192 -10.84 12.02 -0.14
C GLN A 192 -10.46 11.96 1.34
N ARG A 193 -11.46 11.84 2.22
CA ARG A 193 -11.21 11.54 3.62
C ARG A 193 -10.61 10.13 3.66
N SER A 194 -9.57 9.97 4.47
CA SER A 194 -9.03 8.65 4.79
C SER A 194 -10.18 7.71 5.19
N PRO A 195 -10.11 6.40 4.86
CA PRO A 195 -11.17 5.46 5.20
C PRO A 195 -11.46 5.52 6.71
N PHE A 196 -12.73 5.79 7.06
CA PHE A 196 -13.20 5.65 8.42
C PHE A 196 -13.63 4.20 8.60
N PHE A 197 -12.86 3.43 9.38
CA PHE A 197 -13.24 2.07 9.72
C PHE A 197 -14.17 2.12 10.93
N SER A 198 -15.48 1.93 10.70
CA SER A 198 -16.41 1.63 11.79
C SER A 198 -16.04 0.26 12.34
N SER A 199 -15.51 0.19 13.56
CA SER A 199 -15.14 -1.08 14.18
C SER A 199 -16.38 -1.71 14.84
N ASP A 200 -17.01 -2.68 14.16
CA ASP A 200 -18.05 -3.54 14.75
C ASP A 200 -17.49 -4.65 15.65
N ARG A 201 -16.25 -4.48 16.16
CA ARG A 201 -15.67 -5.35 17.19
C ARG A 201 -15.35 -4.53 18.43
N PRO A 202 -15.58 -5.08 19.64
CA PRO A 202 -15.17 -4.42 20.86
C PRO A 202 -13.65 -4.28 20.81
N LEU A 203 -13.17 -3.03 20.75
CA LEU A 203 -11.78 -2.69 21.08
C LEU A 203 -11.49 -3.39 22.41
N SER A 204 -10.34 -4.09 22.52
CA SER A 204 -9.83 -4.43 23.84
C SER A 204 -9.91 -3.16 24.69
N PRO A 205 -10.34 -3.21 25.96
CA PRO A 205 -10.68 -2.00 26.73
C PRO A 205 -9.52 -0.99 26.84
N ASN A 206 -8.30 -1.39 26.47
CA ASN A 206 -7.08 -0.57 26.49
C ASN A 206 -6.40 -0.37 25.11
N GLY A 207 -7.00 -0.80 24.00
CA GLY A 207 -6.40 -0.67 22.66
C GLY A 207 -6.83 0.62 21.96
N GLU A 208 -5.90 1.53 21.68
CA GLU A 208 -6.17 2.76 20.93
C GLU A 208 -5.69 2.61 19.46
N MET A 209 -6.54 2.99 18.50
CA MET A 209 -6.15 2.99 17.08
C MET A 209 -5.29 4.21 16.77
N ILE A 210 -4.08 3.99 16.24
CA ILE A 210 -3.14 5.04 15.87
C ILE A 210 -2.88 4.99 14.36
N HIS A 211 -3.40 5.97 13.62
CA HIS A 211 -3.26 6.03 12.15
C HIS A 211 -1.80 6.15 11.69
N HIS A 212 -0.96 6.81 12.48
CA HIS A 212 0.44 7.08 12.15
C HIS A 212 1.41 6.16 12.91
N ALA A 213 1.00 4.92 13.20
CA ALA A 213 1.77 3.98 14.02
C ALA A 213 3.20 3.71 13.49
N GLY A 214 3.45 3.89 12.18
CA GLY A 214 4.79 3.79 11.60
C GLY A 214 5.80 4.78 12.19
N LEU A 215 5.34 5.91 12.76
CA LEU A 215 6.20 6.88 13.42
C LEU A 215 6.91 6.33 14.66
N VAL A 216 6.40 5.23 15.26
CA VAL A 216 7.07 4.53 16.38
C VAL A 216 8.51 4.13 16.02
N LEU A 217 8.76 3.75 14.75
CA LEU A 217 10.09 3.36 14.29
C LEU A 217 11.10 4.51 14.36
N PHE A 218 10.63 5.75 14.36
CA PHE A 218 11.46 6.95 14.33
C PHE A 218 11.49 7.67 15.68
N GLU A 219 10.72 7.24 16.68
CA GLU A 219 10.46 8.00 17.92
C GLU A 219 11.75 8.40 18.65
N LYS A 220 12.71 7.47 18.77
CA LYS A 220 14.02 7.74 19.39
C LYS A 220 14.76 8.91 18.74
N HIS A 221 14.62 9.08 17.42
CA HIS A 221 15.28 10.13 16.67
C HIS A 221 14.44 11.40 16.62
N LEU A 222 13.11 11.27 16.53
CA LEU A 222 12.17 12.40 16.54
C LEU A 222 12.26 13.22 17.82
N SER A 223 12.56 12.59 18.96
CA SER A 223 12.74 13.30 20.24
C SER A 223 13.90 14.28 20.27
N SER A 224 14.87 14.17 19.34
CA SER A 224 16.01 15.09 19.26
C SER A 224 15.68 16.43 18.59
N TYR A 225 14.50 16.54 17.96
CA TYR A 225 14.10 17.76 17.25
C TYR A 225 13.22 18.66 18.14
N PRO A 226 13.37 19.99 18.03
CA PRO A 226 12.42 20.97 18.54
C PRO A 226 10.98 20.61 18.17
N TRP A 227 10.03 20.94 19.06
CA TRP A 227 8.64 20.48 18.96
C TRP A 227 8.00 20.75 17.58
N PHE A 228 8.27 21.90 16.97
CA PHE A 228 7.68 22.28 15.69
C PHE A 228 8.33 21.54 14.53
N GLN A 229 9.67 21.47 14.50
CA GLN A 229 10.40 20.68 13.50
C GLN A 229 10.00 19.20 13.55
N ARG A 230 9.87 18.65 14.77
CA ARG A 230 9.35 17.29 15.00
C ARG A 230 7.97 17.10 14.38
N GLN A 231 7.04 18.05 14.58
CA GLN A 231 5.73 17.97 13.96
C GLN A 231 5.83 17.93 12.44
N ILE A 232 6.60 18.82 11.82
CA ILE A 232 6.75 18.88 10.36
C ILE A 232 7.34 17.58 9.82
N ILE A 233 8.38 17.03 10.46
CA ILE A 233 8.98 15.75 10.08
C ILE A 233 7.94 14.63 10.20
N CYS A 234 7.18 14.55 11.29
CA CYS A 234 6.13 13.55 11.45
C CYS A 234 5.05 13.66 10.37
N GLN A 235 4.67 14.87 9.97
CA GLN A 235 3.71 15.09 8.88
C GLN A 235 4.27 14.59 7.53
N ILE A 236 5.53 14.88 7.23
CA ILE A 236 6.22 14.41 6.01
C ILE A 236 6.30 12.87 6.00
N LEU A 237 6.73 12.26 7.10
CA LEU A 237 6.80 10.81 7.25
C LEU A 237 5.42 10.14 7.19
N SER A 238 4.35 10.88 7.51
CA SER A 238 2.96 10.44 7.37
C SER A 238 2.39 10.70 5.97
N GLY A 239 3.22 11.13 5.01
CA GLY A 239 2.87 11.27 3.59
C GLY A 239 2.41 12.66 3.16
N ALA A 240 2.43 13.68 4.03
CA ALA A 240 2.17 15.06 3.60
C ALA A 240 3.37 15.62 2.85
N VAL A 241 3.25 15.80 1.53
CA VAL A 241 4.38 16.29 0.70
C VAL A 241 4.60 17.80 0.82
N ASN A 242 3.67 18.51 1.44
CA ASN A 242 3.72 19.94 1.74
C ASN A 242 2.77 20.27 2.91
N VAL A 243 2.89 21.50 3.42
CA VAL A 243 2.09 21.94 4.59
C VAL A 243 0.60 21.89 4.30
N GLU A 244 0.16 22.15 3.07
CA GLU A 244 -1.25 22.16 2.66
C GLU A 244 -1.90 20.77 2.73
N GLN A 245 -1.12 19.71 2.57
CA GLN A 245 -1.56 18.33 2.71
C GLN A 245 -1.59 17.85 4.17
N SER A 246 -1.03 18.61 5.12
CA SER A 246 -1.07 18.22 6.53
C SER A 246 -2.50 18.17 7.10
N LYS A 247 -3.44 18.92 6.50
CA LYS A 247 -4.85 18.98 6.93
C LYS A 247 -5.61 17.65 6.83
N SER A 248 -5.15 16.72 6.01
CA SER A 248 -5.76 15.39 5.87
C SER A 248 -5.21 14.36 6.86
N LEU A 249 -4.18 14.73 7.64
CA LEU A 249 -3.61 13.84 8.65
C LEU A 249 -4.50 13.82 9.90
N CYS A 250 -4.58 12.65 10.55
CA CYS A 250 -5.20 12.53 11.87
C CYS A 250 -4.27 13.16 12.93
N PHE A 251 -4.58 14.38 13.36
CA PHE A 251 -3.77 15.08 14.37
C PHE A 251 -3.90 14.44 15.75
N GLU A 252 -4.99 13.73 16.03
CA GLU A 252 -5.20 13.00 17.28
C GLU A 252 -4.18 11.86 17.42
N SER A 253 -3.94 11.11 16.33
CA SER A 253 -2.85 10.13 16.27
C SER A 253 -1.47 10.79 16.29
N LEU A 254 -1.31 11.94 15.62
CA LEU A 254 -0.03 12.66 15.59
C LEU A 254 0.37 13.18 16.98
N ALA A 255 -0.61 13.50 17.85
CA ALA A 255 -0.39 13.99 19.20
C ALA A 255 0.36 12.98 20.09
N LYS A 256 0.34 11.70 19.74
CA LYS A 256 1.12 10.66 20.42
C LYS A 256 2.62 10.77 20.16
N PHE A 257 3.01 11.40 19.05
CA PHE A 257 4.39 11.53 18.59
C PHE A 257 4.90 12.97 18.60
N CYS A 258 4.12 13.92 19.11
CA CYS A 258 4.48 15.34 19.10
C CYS A 258 4.06 15.94 20.45
N PRO A 259 4.99 16.59 21.19
CA PRO A 259 4.66 17.15 22.50
C PRO A 259 3.69 18.33 22.41
N LYS A 260 3.65 19.00 21.26
CA LYS A 260 2.73 20.09 20.94
C LYS A 260 2.34 19.99 19.47
N LEU A 261 1.11 20.38 19.16
CA LEU A 261 0.60 20.40 17.79
C LEU A 261 0.05 21.77 17.41
N LEU A 262 0.37 22.18 16.19
CA LEU A 262 -0.16 23.35 15.52
C LEU A 262 -0.96 22.91 14.30
N LYS A 263 -2.30 22.92 14.40
CA LYS A 263 -3.17 22.46 13.30
C LYS A 263 -3.37 23.52 12.20
N THR A 264 -3.26 24.80 12.55
CA THR A 264 -3.55 25.92 11.65
C THR A 264 -2.51 26.05 10.54
N LEU A 265 -2.92 25.91 9.27
CA LEU A 265 -2.01 26.00 8.12
C LEU A 265 -1.28 27.35 8.02
N ARG A 266 -1.98 28.45 8.30
CA ARG A 266 -1.39 29.80 8.25
C ARG A 266 -0.26 29.96 9.25
N GLU A 267 -0.46 29.49 10.48
CA GLU A 267 0.54 29.59 11.54
C GLU A 267 1.71 28.63 11.28
N GLN A 268 1.44 27.43 10.77
CA GLN A 268 2.49 26.50 10.33
C GLN A 268 3.37 27.14 9.25
N ARG A 269 2.79 27.82 8.25
CA ARG A 269 3.57 28.56 7.24
C ARG A 269 4.42 29.66 7.85
N GLN A 270 3.82 30.50 8.68
CA GLN A 270 4.55 31.61 9.30
C GLN A 270 5.75 31.11 10.09
N LEU A 271 5.56 30.07 10.92
CA LEU A 271 6.68 29.49 11.66
C LEU A 271 7.72 28.86 10.72
N LEU A 272 7.31 28.16 9.66
CA LEU A 272 8.27 27.64 8.68
C LEU A 272 9.08 28.75 8.03
N ASP A 273 8.45 29.87 7.68
CA ASP A 273 9.14 31.05 7.14
C ASP A 273 10.09 31.66 8.18
N ASP A 274 9.68 31.74 9.44
CA ASP A 274 10.52 32.24 10.55
C ASP A 274 11.73 31.31 10.82
N TYR A 275 11.56 30.00 10.63
CA TYR A 275 12.62 28.99 10.78
C TYR A 275 13.51 28.85 9.53
N ALA A 276 13.09 29.33 8.36
CA ALA A 276 13.82 29.24 7.09
C ALA A 276 14.99 30.23 7.03
N THR A 277 15.88 30.12 8.01
CA THR A 277 17.10 30.91 8.16
C THR A 277 18.31 29.99 8.06
N LEU A 278 19.48 30.57 7.72
CA LEU A 278 20.73 29.81 7.65
C LEU A 278 21.04 29.10 8.97
N ASP A 279 20.84 29.78 10.11
CA ASP A 279 21.09 29.20 11.43
C ASP A 279 20.14 28.04 11.73
N GLY A 280 18.85 28.18 11.37
CA GLY A 280 17.85 27.11 11.52
C GLY A 280 18.16 25.90 10.64
N GLU A 281 18.62 26.11 9.41
CA GLU A 281 19.08 25.03 8.53
C GLU A 281 20.30 24.30 9.10
N LEU A 282 21.31 25.05 9.56
CA LEU A 282 22.52 24.49 10.14
C LEU A 282 22.24 23.74 11.44
N GLU A 283 21.34 24.24 12.30
CA GLU A 283 20.88 23.53 13.50
C GLU A 283 20.27 22.18 13.14
N LEU A 284 19.39 22.14 12.12
CA LEU A 284 18.78 20.90 11.66
C LEU A 284 19.83 19.90 11.15
N TYR A 285 20.81 20.37 10.39
CA TYR A 285 21.91 19.52 9.93
C TYR A 285 22.79 19.00 11.06
N ARG A 286 23.03 19.80 12.12
CA ARG A 286 23.76 19.33 13.31
C ARG A 286 23.01 18.22 14.03
N ILE A 287 21.68 18.33 14.15
CA ILE A 287 20.84 17.25 14.69
C ILE A 287 20.94 16.01 13.79
N ASN A 288 20.81 16.18 12.47
CA ASN A 288 20.91 15.09 11.49
C ASN A 288 22.28 14.39 11.50
N ALA A 289 23.37 15.12 11.74
CA ALA A 289 24.72 14.55 11.87
C ALA A 289 24.83 13.56 13.05
N GLY A 290 23.96 13.69 14.07
CA GLY A 290 23.79 12.71 15.14
C GLY A 290 23.31 11.34 14.64
N LEU A 291 22.57 11.30 13.53
CA LEU A 291 22.03 10.09 12.92
C LEU A 291 23.06 9.34 12.05
N LEU A 292 24.16 10.01 11.69
CA LEU A 292 25.16 9.49 10.79
C LEU A 292 26.41 9.04 11.56
N SER A 293 26.87 7.82 11.29
CA SER A 293 28.10 7.27 11.86
C SER A 293 29.36 7.94 11.30
N ASP A 294 29.30 8.40 10.05
CA ASP A 294 30.40 8.95 9.25
C ASP A 294 30.03 10.33 8.65
N GLY A 295 29.13 11.06 9.31
CA GLY A 295 28.70 12.41 8.92
C GLY A 295 29.73 13.51 9.24
N PRO A 296 29.34 14.79 9.08
CA PRO A 296 30.17 15.94 9.41
C PRO A 296 30.76 15.84 10.83
N GLY A 297 32.06 16.12 10.97
CA GLY A 297 32.81 15.98 12.22
C GLY A 297 33.18 14.54 12.63
N LYS A 298 32.77 13.51 11.87
CA LYS A 298 33.11 12.10 12.15
C LYS A 298 33.83 11.43 10.97
N GLY A 299 33.41 11.74 9.75
CA GLY A 299 34.04 11.29 8.51
C GLY A 299 34.98 12.35 7.92
N LYS A 300 35.88 11.91 7.04
CA LYS A 300 36.74 12.80 6.24
C LYS A 300 36.49 12.71 4.75
N VAL A 301 35.71 11.75 4.26
CA VAL A 301 35.46 11.54 2.82
C VAL A 301 34.02 11.89 2.48
N TYR A 302 33.83 12.74 1.47
CA TYR A 302 32.52 13.23 1.04
C TYR A 302 32.38 13.19 -0.49
N TYR A 303 31.24 12.68 -0.98
CA TYR A 303 30.90 12.68 -2.40
C TYR A 303 29.97 13.85 -2.71
N PHE A 304 30.26 14.59 -3.78
CA PHE A 304 29.37 15.64 -4.27
C PHE A 304 28.57 15.13 -5.47
N ASP A 305 27.24 15.14 -5.34
CA ASP A 305 26.33 14.56 -6.33
C ASP A 305 25.14 15.50 -6.59
N PRO A 306 25.33 16.53 -7.44
CA PRO A 306 24.33 17.54 -7.72
C PRO A 306 23.23 17.01 -8.63
N HIS A 307 21.98 17.32 -8.30
CA HIS A 307 20.81 16.88 -9.03
C HIS A 307 19.93 18.05 -9.47
N THR A 308 19.34 17.95 -10.65
CA THR A 308 18.31 18.89 -11.08
C THR A 308 16.93 18.24 -11.00
N LYS A 309 15.98 18.91 -10.34
CA LYS A 309 14.58 18.47 -10.26
C LYS A 309 13.63 19.53 -10.78
N ARG A 310 12.49 19.07 -11.30
CA ARG A 310 11.37 19.95 -11.64
C ARG A 310 10.88 20.65 -10.37
N TYR A 311 10.78 21.97 -10.42
CA TYR A 311 10.22 22.76 -9.34
C TYR A 311 8.75 23.09 -9.62
N THR A 312 7.87 22.77 -8.67
CA THR A 312 6.42 23.01 -8.76
C THR A 312 5.90 24.00 -7.72
N GLY A 313 6.78 24.55 -6.87
CA GLY A 313 6.40 25.48 -5.81
C GLY A 313 6.25 26.93 -6.28
N THR A 314 6.26 27.84 -5.31
CA THR A 314 5.95 29.26 -5.46
C THR A 314 7.16 30.15 -5.71
N LEU A 315 8.39 29.67 -5.47
CA LEU A 315 9.61 30.45 -5.70
C LEU A 315 9.78 30.80 -7.18
N ASN A 316 10.28 32.01 -7.43
CA ASN A 316 10.65 32.50 -8.76
C ASN A 316 11.99 31.88 -9.18
N THR A 317 11.95 30.65 -9.69
CA THR A 317 13.11 29.95 -10.23
C THR A 317 13.20 30.10 -11.74
N LEU A 318 14.43 30.15 -12.26
CA LEU A 318 14.67 30.16 -13.70
C LEU A 318 14.27 28.83 -14.34
N LYS A 319 13.99 28.88 -15.65
CA LYS A 319 13.81 27.68 -16.45
C LYS A 319 15.18 27.08 -16.78
N GLY A 320 15.24 25.76 -16.85
CA GLY A 320 16.41 25.02 -17.30
C GLY A 320 16.03 23.62 -17.75
N TRP A 321 17.02 22.89 -18.26
CA TRP A 321 16.83 21.52 -18.73
C TRP A 321 16.61 20.57 -17.55
N CYS A 322 15.49 19.84 -17.55
CA CYS A 322 15.20 18.82 -16.56
C CYS A 322 15.41 17.43 -17.17
N GLY A 323 16.50 16.76 -16.80
CA GLY A 323 16.88 15.46 -17.37
C GLY A 323 15.77 14.40 -17.26
N SER A 324 15.09 14.30 -16.12
CA SER A 324 14.00 13.33 -15.92
C SER A 324 12.76 13.58 -16.78
N LEU A 325 12.56 14.82 -17.24
CA LEU A 325 11.44 15.19 -18.12
C LEU A 325 11.86 15.31 -19.59
N HIS A 326 13.17 15.18 -19.89
CA HIS A 326 13.75 15.45 -21.20
C HIS A 326 13.22 16.76 -21.84
N SER A 327 13.06 17.81 -21.04
CA SER A 327 12.48 19.08 -21.49
C SER A 327 12.88 20.26 -20.61
N VAL A 328 12.69 21.47 -21.12
CA VAL A 328 12.90 22.72 -20.37
C VAL A 328 11.71 22.98 -19.45
N SER A 329 11.96 23.15 -18.15
CA SER A 329 10.95 23.44 -17.14
C SER A 329 11.50 24.42 -16.09
N ARG A 330 10.63 24.95 -15.23
CA ARG A 330 11.10 25.50 -13.94
C ARG A 330 11.77 24.39 -13.16
N ILE A 331 13.01 24.62 -12.73
CA ILE A 331 13.84 23.64 -12.05
C ILE A 331 14.47 24.23 -10.80
N ILE A 332 14.93 23.35 -9.92
CA ILE A 332 15.79 23.67 -8.80
C ILE A 332 16.98 22.70 -8.86
N ASN A 333 18.17 23.21 -8.54
CA ASN A 333 19.37 22.40 -8.36
C ASN A 333 19.49 22.02 -6.90
N LEU A 334 19.79 20.76 -6.64
CA LEU A 334 19.96 20.15 -5.34
C LEU A 334 21.40 19.68 -5.27
N ASP A 335 22.23 20.46 -4.59
CA ASP A 335 23.66 20.20 -4.49
C ASP A 335 23.89 19.41 -3.20
N CYS A 336 24.05 18.09 -3.35
CA CYS A 336 24.08 17.12 -2.25
C CYS A 336 25.51 16.69 -1.92
N PHE A 337 25.85 16.67 -0.63
CA PHE A 337 27.01 15.94 -0.13
C PHE A 337 26.56 14.64 0.54
N HIS A 338 27.30 13.58 0.24
CA HIS A 338 27.11 12.26 0.81
C HIS A 338 28.36 11.84 1.59
N THR A 339 28.17 11.06 2.65
CA THR A 339 29.27 10.48 3.43
C THR A 339 30.00 9.37 2.66
N GLN A 340 31.08 8.85 3.24
CA GLN A 340 31.80 7.70 2.68
C GLN A 340 30.90 6.48 2.45
N SER A 341 29.94 6.24 3.35
CA SER A 341 28.93 5.18 3.23
C SER A 341 27.79 5.49 2.25
N GLY A 342 27.86 6.61 1.52
CA GLY A 342 26.87 7.01 0.51
C GLY A 342 25.58 7.59 1.10
N ARG A 343 25.56 7.97 2.38
CA ARG A 343 24.37 8.55 3.02
C ARG A 343 24.34 10.07 2.79
N PRO A 344 23.19 10.67 2.41
CA PRO A 344 23.10 12.11 2.28
C PRO A 344 23.31 12.77 3.65
N CYS A 345 24.24 13.72 3.73
CA CYS A 345 24.54 14.43 4.97
C CYS A 345 24.29 15.94 4.89
N PHE A 346 24.22 16.49 3.69
CA PHE A 346 23.95 17.91 3.47
C PHE A 346 23.37 18.14 2.08
N ILE A 347 22.44 19.08 1.95
CA ILE A 347 21.84 19.48 0.68
C ILE A 347 21.59 20.98 0.65
N GLN A 348 21.99 21.64 -0.44
CA GLN A 348 21.67 23.03 -0.70
C GLN A 348 20.86 23.17 -1.99
N HIS A 349 20.01 24.19 -2.02
CA HIS A 349 19.05 24.39 -3.10
C HIS A 349 19.34 25.69 -3.83
N TYR A 350 19.50 25.61 -5.14
CA TYR A 350 19.81 26.79 -5.95
C TYR A 350 18.91 26.92 -7.18
N SER A 351 18.64 28.17 -7.53
CA SER A 351 18.16 28.54 -8.85
C SER A 351 19.21 28.20 -9.92
N PRO A 352 18.81 27.93 -11.18
CA PRO A 352 19.74 27.80 -12.32
C PRO A 352 20.56 29.05 -12.64
N TYR A 353 20.37 30.15 -11.91
CA TYR A 353 21.13 31.39 -12.07
C TYR A 353 22.64 31.20 -11.84
N TYR A 354 23.01 30.38 -10.85
CA TYR A 354 24.41 30.13 -10.50
C TYR A 354 24.98 28.94 -11.27
N ASP A 355 26.21 29.08 -11.74
CA ASP A 355 26.94 28.00 -12.41
C ASP A 355 27.33 26.90 -11.40
N MET A 356 27.29 25.63 -11.79
CA MET A 356 27.58 24.51 -10.87
C MET A 356 28.96 24.61 -10.21
N ARG A 357 29.96 25.14 -10.91
CA ARG A 357 31.32 25.37 -10.36
C ARG A 357 31.31 26.39 -9.24
N GLU A 358 30.45 27.39 -9.31
CA GLU A 358 30.25 28.37 -8.23
C GLU A 358 29.47 27.75 -7.08
N ARG A 359 28.38 27.05 -7.40
CA ARG A 359 27.50 26.46 -6.40
C ARG A 359 28.18 25.43 -5.52
N PHE A 360 29.16 24.67 -6.06
CA PHE A 360 29.97 23.77 -5.24
C PHE A 360 30.61 24.51 -4.06
N PHE A 361 31.31 25.62 -4.32
CA PHE A 361 32.00 26.37 -3.27
C PHE A 361 31.03 27.17 -2.38
N MET A 362 29.90 27.62 -2.92
CA MET A 362 28.83 28.18 -2.10
C MET A 362 28.29 27.14 -1.12
N SER A 363 28.08 25.92 -1.59
CA SER A 363 27.60 24.81 -0.76
C SER A 363 28.66 24.39 0.25
N LEU A 364 29.94 24.33 -0.16
CA LEU A 364 31.07 23.99 0.71
C LEU A 364 31.22 25.01 1.85
N ALA A 365 31.11 26.30 1.55
CA ALA A 365 31.21 27.35 2.56
C ALA A 365 30.14 27.20 3.66
N VAL A 366 28.91 26.80 3.29
CA VAL A 366 27.86 26.52 4.28
C VAL A 366 28.10 25.17 4.96
N PHE A 367 28.57 24.17 4.22
CA PHE A 367 28.88 22.85 4.77
C PHE A 367 29.98 22.91 5.83
N ASP A 368 30.96 23.80 5.67
CA ASP A 368 32.04 24.07 6.64
C ASP A 368 31.50 24.46 8.03
N GLU A 369 30.33 25.10 8.10
CA GLU A 369 29.70 25.49 9.37
C GLU A 369 29.14 24.32 10.19
N LEU A 370 29.19 23.10 9.63
CA LEU A 370 28.92 21.86 10.35
C LEU A 370 30.17 21.25 11.00
N PHE A 371 31.35 21.82 10.77
CA PHE A 371 32.62 21.32 11.28
C PHE A 371 33.21 22.30 12.31
N ALA A 372 33.89 21.74 13.32
CA ALA A 372 34.77 22.53 14.17
C ALA A 372 35.88 23.18 13.29
N PRO A 373 36.39 24.37 13.65
CA PRO A 373 37.39 25.06 12.84
C PRO A 373 38.59 24.20 12.43
N ASP A 374 39.08 23.37 13.35
CA ASP A 374 40.23 22.48 13.11
C ASP A 374 39.92 21.32 12.15
N ASP A 375 38.63 20.97 11.99
CA ASP A 375 38.15 19.88 11.12
C ASP A 375 37.72 20.36 9.72
N ARG A 376 37.82 21.66 9.44
CA ARG A 376 37.53 22.25 8.12
C ARG A 376 38.66 22.03 7.09
N SER A 377 39.64 21.19 7.41
CA SER A 377 40.78 20.87 6.55
C SER A 377 41.14 19.38 6.56
N GLY A 378 41.86 18.96 5.50
CA GLY A 378 42.29 17.59 5.28
C GLY A 378 41.15 16.63 5.01
N ARG A 379 40.00 17.12 4.53
CA ARG A 379 38.88 16.30 4.06
C ARG A 379 39.15 15.89 2.62
N THR A 380 38.53 14.82 2.16
CA THR A 380 38.62 14.35 0.79
C THR A 380 37.27 14.51 0.12
N PHE A 381 37.21 15.32 -0.93
CA PHE A 381 36.01 15.46 -1.75
C PHE A 381 36.15 14.61 -3.01
N VAL A 382 35.11 13.86 -3.33
CA VAL A 382 35.01 13.05 -4.55
C VAL A 382 33.97 13.68 -5.47
N ILE A 383 34.39 14.12 -6.66
CA ILE A 383 33.54 14.81 -7.62
C ILE A 383 33.70 14.24 -9.03
N ASP A 384 32.69 14.39 -9.89
CA ASP A 384 32.78 14.03 -11.31
C ASP A 384 33.74 14.99 -12.04
N ARG A 385 34.73 14.45 -12.77
CA ARG A 385 35.74 15.24 -13.49
C ARG A 385 35.15 16.07 -14.62
N GLY A 386 34.15 15.57 -15.34
CA GLY A 386 33.69 16.14 -16.61
C GLY A 386 33.10 17.56 -16.50
N ILE A 387 32.88 18.03 -15.28
CA ILE A 387 32.16 19.27 -14.98
C ILE A 387 33.12 20.40 -14.54
N PHE A 388 34.32 20.07 -14.06
CA PHE A 388 35.21 21.03 -13.39
C PHE A 388 36.54 21.20 -14.13
N GLY A 389 36.92 22.47 -14.34
CA GLY A 389 38.21 22.84 -14.92
C GLY A 389 39.35 22.87 -13.89
N LEU A 390 40.59 22.98 -14.38
CA LEU A 390 41.80 23.07 -13.54
C LEU A 390 41.73 24.24 -12.55
N GLU A 391 41.10 25.36 -12.92
CA GLU A 391 40.90 26.49 -12.00
C GLU A 391 40.07 26.13 -10.77
N CYS A 392 39.12 25.20 -10.90
CA CYS A 392 38.34 24.72 -9.77
C CYS A 392 39.19 23.87 -8.82
N PHE A 393 40.04 23.00 -9.37
CA PHE A 393 40.87 22.09 -8.56
C PHE A 393 41.90 22.85 -7.72
N LYS A 394 42.45 23.94 -8.26
CA LYS A 394 43.39 24.80 -7.53
C LYS A 394 42.78 25.46 -6.28
N ARG A 395 41.46 25.54 -6.18
CA ARG A 395 40.77 26.12 -5.02
C ARG A 395 40.66 25.16 -3.82
N PHE A 396 40.98 23.89 -4.00
CA PHE A 396 41.09 22.92 -2.91
C PHE A 396 42.46 23.05 -2.23
N GLU A 397 42.69 24.17 -1.54
CA GLU A 397 43.97 24.44 -0.89
C GLU A 397 44.13 23.66 0.43
N ASN A 398 43.03 23.48 1.15
CA ASN A 398 43.01 22.88 2.48
C ASN A 398 42.48 21.44 2.49
N ASP A 399 41.98 20.94 1.37
CA ASP A 399 41.31 19.64 1.26
C ASP A 399 41.87 18.84 0.08
N TYR A 400 41.76 17.52 0.16
CA TYR A 400 42.11 16.60 -0.92
C TYR A 400 40.95 16.48 -1.90
N LEU A 401 41.29 16.34 -3.18
CA LEU A 401 40.32 16.16 -4.25
C LEU A 401 40.59 14.86 -5.02
N ILE A 402 39.56 14.05 -5.15
CA ILE A 402 39.52 12.91 -6.06
C ILE A 402 38.50 13.23 -7.15
N THR A 403 38.93 13.19 -8.39
CA THR A 403 38.03 13.31 -9.55
C THR A 403 37.89 11.94 -10.20
N TRP A 404 36.68 11.55 -10.57
CA TRP A 404 36.47 10.32 -11.34
C TRP A 404 35.92 10.66 -12.72
N GLU A 405 36.37 9.93 -13.74
CA GLU A 405 35.85 9.97 -15.10
C GLU A 405 35.71 8.54 -15.61
N LYS A 406 34.55 8.21 -16.19
CA LYS A 406 34.30 6.87 -16.70
C LYS A 406 35.20 6.60 -17.92
N GLY A 407 36.09 5.62 -17.81
CA GLY A 407 37.02 5.23 -18.89
C GLY A 407 38.34 6.00 -18.92
N PHE A 408 38.69 6.69 -17.84
CA PHE A 408 39.99 7.33 -17.69
C PHE A 408 41.03 6.32 -17.18
N ASP A 409 41.77 5.72 -18.10
CA ASP A 409 42.91 4.85 -17.81
C ASP A 409 44.18 5.69 -17.63
N GLY A 410 44.32 6.36 -16.48
CA GLY A 410 45.59 6.92 -15.97
C GLY A 410 46.32 7.94 -16.83
#